data_AF-A0A2G9STB9-F1
#
_entry.id   AF-A0A2G9STB9-F1
#
_cell.length_a   1.000
_cell.length_b   1.000
_cell.length_c   1.000
_cell.angle_alpha   90.00
_cell.angle_beta   90.00
_cell.angle_gamma   90.00
#
_symmetry.space_group_name_H-M   'P 1'
#
loop_
_entity.id
_entity.type
_entity.pdbx_description
1 polymer ?
#
loop_
_entity_poly.entity_id
_entity_poly.type
_entity_poly.pdbx_seq_one_letter_code
_entity_poly.pdbx_strand_id
1 'polypeptide(L)'
;MGIEGLKKTSLGTTKVIDVQDFSGAGDVRLIKAKVVEKAGTLEVLDTLSGLRLSGIEALPKPSDGAYLIGAFKELRLQNGEVPDVDGDSKSETVFGVLAYRVQDGAIAFVDTNADGNLADEKPLRSYKERFDTFTFAQKDTTKLPVMTCALNIFLDELRVVLHFDDGAHGSHVAGIAAGYNIYATPTQPGYNGIAPGAELVSLKISDGAIGQLSTTGSMKKAYDYAARLALLQPKPVVVNMSFGVASELESNADMEKYLDSLLEATPNLYVVVSNGNEGPGISSTGLPAAASRVISVGALLNRDIARDAYNLDQREHSIWNFSSRGAETAKPDLVAPGSAFSTVPNHSQMPLMSGTSMASPHVAGAIALLLSALLKEDPEGVRAGYYSQRVIKQALRASARPLSAALAYSELDYGAGLLNVPRALEALQSYRKSGFAEQMIDYTVRVASAVHGTEYATPAAYHRSTVIPEAEVFQVLPKFPPKVRTVEQENFFRIFELRSTAPWLKLPQKMS
;
A
#
# COMPACT_ATOMS: atom_id res chain seq x y z
N MET A 1 -11.82 -1.15 8.75
CA MET A 1 -12.55 -0.14 9.55
C MET A 1 -13.00 -0.60 10.93
N GLY A 2 -13.82 -1.65 11.02
CA GLY A 2 -14.29 -2.17 12.31
C GLY A 2 -13.37 -3.20 12.97
N ILE A 3 -12.12 -3.29 12.54
CA ILE A 3 -11.18 -4.36 12.92
C ILE A 3 -10.39 -3.94 14.16
N GLU A 4 -10.32 -4.81 15.16
CA GLU A 4 -9.56 -4.54 16.38
C GLU A 4 -8.10 -4.21 16.08
N GLY A 5 -7.53 -3.30 16.85
CA GLY A 5 -6.19 -2.76 16.56
C GLY A 5 -6.14 -1.71 15.45
N LEU A 6 -7.19 -1.57 14.63
CA LEU A 6 -7.30 -0.57 13.55
C LEU A 6 -8.43 0.45 13.76
N LYS A 7 -9.05 0.48 14.95
CA LYS A 7 -10.12 1.43 15.29
C LYS A 7 -9.57 2.78 15.72
N LYS A 8 -8.55 2.77 16.59
CA LYS A 8 -8.01 3.96 17.24
C LYS A 8 -6.49 4.03 17.11
N THR A 9 -5.97 5.25 17.02
CA THR A 9 -4.53 5.50 17.19
C THR A 9 -4.15 5.38 18.66
N SER A 10 -2.86 5.32 18.96
CA SER A 10 -2.36 5.43 20.34
C SER A 10 -2.69 6.77 21.02
N LEU A 11 -3.22 7.75 20.27
CA LEU A 11 -3.67 9.05 20.76
C LEU A 11 -5.20 9.10 20.99
N GLY A 12 -5.92 7.99 20.77
CA GLY A 12 -7.37 7.91 20.94
C GLY A 12 -8.20 8.48 19.78
N THR A 13 -7.56 8.97 18.71
CA THR A 13 -8.24 9.42 17.49
C THR A 13 -8.61 8.25 16.58
N THR A 14 -9.52 8.46 15.63
CA THR A 14 -9.85 7.46 14.61
C THR A 14 -8.61 7.07 13.82
N LYS A 15 -8.33 5.77 13.71
CA LYS A 15 -7.12 5.26 13.05
C LYS A 15 -7.20 5.38 11.54
N VAL A 16 -8.23 4.78 10.94
CA VAL A 16 -8.41 4.81 9.48
C VAL A 16 -9.32 6.00 9.16
N ILE A 17 -8.79 6.99 8.45
CA ILE A 17 -9.43 8.31 8.28
C ILE A 17 -10.07 8.48 6.90
N ASP A 18 -9.81 7.56 5.97
CA ASP A 18 -10.34 7.60 4.62
C ASP A 18 -10.25 6.20 4.02
N VAL A 19 -11.20 5.87 3.15
CA VAL A 19 -11.27 4.59 2.46
C VAL A 19 -11.74 4.81 1.03
N GLN A 20 -11.11 4.16 0.06
CA GLN A 20 -11.48 4.23 -1.35
C GLN A 20 -11.39 2.84 -1.97
N ASP A 21 -12.27 2.55 -2.93
CA ASP A 21 -12.18 1.36 -3.76
C ASP A 21 -11.91 1.77 -5.22
N PHE A 22 -10.77 1.33 -5.75
CA PHE A 22 -10.35 1.54 -7.13
C PHE A 22 -10.43 0.27 -7.98
N SER A 23 -10.76 -0.88 -7.38
CA SER A 23 -10.97 -2.14 -8.13
C SER A 23 -12.36 -2.20 -8.75
N GLY A 24 -13.34 -1.51 -8.16
CA GLY A 24 -14.73 -1.52 -8.58
C GLY A 24 -15.54 -2.68 -7.98
N ALA A 25 -14.96 -3.42 -7.04
CA ALA A 25 -15.62 -4.53 -6.34
C ALA A 25 -16.88 -4.05 -5.59
N GLY A 26 -16.79 -2.88 -4.94
CA GLY A 26 -17.89 -2.27 -4.19
C GLY A 26 -18.78 -1.32 -4.98
N ASP A 27 -18.63 -1.19 -6.30
CA ASP A 27 -19.44 -0.27 -7.10
C ASP A 27 -20.92 -0.69 -7.13
N VAL A 28 -21.78 0.21 -6.66
CA VAL A 28 -23.24 0.15 -6.76
C VAL A 28 -23.70 1.25 -7.70
N ARG A 29 -24.10 0.86 -8.92
CA ARG A 29 -24.71 1.77 -9.88
C ARG A 29 -26.10 2.17 -9.40
N LEU A 30 -26.38 3.45 -9.46
CA LEU A 30 -27.65 4.03 -9.09
C LEU A 30 -28.43 4.47 -10.34
N ILE A 31 -29.75 4.45 -10.23
CA ILE A 31 -30.67 5.05 -11.18
C ILE A 31 -31.72 5.89 -10.45
N LYS A 32 -32.40 6.78 -11.17
CA LYS A 32 -33.51 7.55 -10.60
C LYS A 32 -34.68 6.62 -10.27
N ALA A 33 -35.10 6.61 -9.01
CA ALA A 33 -36.20 5.79 -8.55
C ALA A 33 -37.56 6.42 -8.86
N LYS A 34 -38.57 5.58 -9.08
CA LYS A 34 -39.97 6.00 -9.10
C LYS A 34 -40.59 5.77 -7.72
N VAL A 35 -41.13 6.82 -7.11
CA VAL A 35 -41.91 6.69 -5.88
C VAL A 35 -43.31 6.18 -6.24
N VAL A 36 -43.75 5.10 -5.60
CA VAL A 36 -45.08 4.51 -5.75
C VAL A 36 -45.68 4.26 -4.38
N GLU A 37 -47.00 4.33 -4.27
CA GLU A 37 -47.72 3.97 -3.04
C GLU A 37 -48.39 2.62 -3.23
N LYS A 38 -48.17 1.70 -2.29
CA LYS A 38 -48.77 0.36 -2.33
C LYS A 38 -49.24 -0.02 -0.92
N ALA A 39 -50.52 -0.34 -0.80
CA ALA A 39 -51.14 -0.73 0.47
C ALA A 39 -50.92 0.27 1.63
N GLY A 40 -50.79 1.56 1.32
CA GLY A 40 -50.58 2.63 2.32
C GLY A 40 -49.11 2.88 2.69
N THR A 41 -48.17 2.16 2.09
CA THR A 41 -46.73 2.34 2.29
C THR A 41 -46.10 2.97 1.05
N LEU A 42 -45.16 3.90 1.25
CA LEU A 42 -44.39 4.47 0.15
C LEU A 42 -43.21 3.55 -0.19
N GLU A 43 -43.10 3.19 -1.46
CA GLU A 43 -42.00 2.39 -2.01
C GLU A 43 -41.23 3.23 -3.05
N VAL A 44 -39.91 3.09 -3.07
CA VAL A 44 -39.07 3.47 -4.22
C VAL A 44 -38.86 2.24 -5.10
N LEU A 45 -39.13 2.39 -6.39
CA LEU A 45 -39.03 1.34 -7.41
C LEU A 45 -37.93 1.67 -8.41
N ASP A 46 -37.01 0.71 -8.60
CA ASP A 46 -36.17 0.62 -9.78
C ASP A 46 -37.01 0.02 -10.93
N THR A 47 -37.30 0.82 -11.95
CA THR A 47 -38.12 0.38 -13.08
C THR A 47 -37.39 -0.56 -14.06
N LEU A 48 -36.07 -0.67 -13.97
CA LEU A 48 -35.25 -1.53 -14.82
C LEU A 48 -35.05 -2.91 -14.19
N SER A 49 -34.66 -2.96 -12.92
CA SER A 49 -34.40 -4.23 -12.22
C SER A 49 -35.62 -4.81 -11.50
N GLY A 50 -36.62 -3.97 -11.21
CA GLY A 50 -37.78 -4.35 -10.39
C GLY A 50 -37.53 -4.29 -8.89
N LEU A 51 -36.34 -3.87 -8.44
CA LEU A 51 -36.01 -3.69 -7.03
C LEU A 51 -36.95 -2.66 -6.36
N ARG A 52 -37.43 -2.99 -5.16
CA ARG A 52 -38.33 -2.16 -4.37
C ARG A 52 -37.76 -1.98 -2.97
N LEU A 53 -37.77 -0.76 -2.47
CA LEU A 53 -37.44 -0.47 -1.07
C LEU A 53 -38.57 0.36 -0.45
N SER A 54 -39.05 -0.08 0.70
CA SER A 54 -40.16 0.51 1.46
C SER A 54 -39.64 1.26 2.70
N GLY A 55 -40.54 1.86 3.49
CA GLY A 55 -40.19 2.55 4.73
C GLY A 55 -39.60 3.96 4.52
N ILE A 56 -39.71 4.53 3.32
CA ILE A 56 -39.12 5.84 2.99
C ILE A 56 -39.85 7.02 3.68
N GLU A 57 -41.03 6.78 4.25
CA GLU A 57 -41.75 7.72 5.10
C GLU A 57 -41.02 8.02 6.41
N ALA A 58 -40.28 7.06 6.96
CA ALA A 58 -39.48 7.22 8.17
C ALA A 58 -38.15 7.95 7.92
N LEU A 59 -37.76 8.10 6.65
CA LEU A 59 -36.47 8.65 6.26
C LEU A 59 -36.51 10.18 6.04
N PRO A 60 -35.36 10.88 6.17
CA PRO A 60 -35.23 12.27 5.74
C PRO A 60 -35.68 12.45 4.28
N LYS A 61 -36.32 13.58 3.98
CA LYS A 61 -36.79 13.86 2.62
C LYS A 61 -35.66 14.45 1.75
N PRO A 62 -35.60 14.09 0.45
CA PRO A 62 -34.61 14.64 -0.46
C PRO A 62 -34.86 16.14 -0.67
N SER A 63 -33.78 16.91 -0.67
CA SER A 63 -33.79 18.36 -0.87
C SER A 63 -34.23 18.77 -2.29
N ASP A 64 -34.04 17.91 -3.28
CA ASP A 64 -34.37 18.11 -4.69
C ASP A 64 -35.53 17.22 -5.17
N GLY A 65 -36.18 16.50 -4.25
CA GLY A 65 -37.29 15.58 -4.57
C GLY A 65 -36.87 14.29 -5.28
N ALA A 66 -35.57 14.02 -5.47
CA ALA A 66 -35.11 12.85 -6.22
C ALA A 66 -34.50 11.78 -5.32
N TYR A 67 -34.96 10.54 -5.50
CA TYR A 67 -34.35 9.33 -4.92
C TYR A 67 -33.54 8.60 -5.97
N LEU A 68 -32.34 8.13 -5.61
CA LEU A 68 -31.54 7.23 -6.45
C LEU A 68 -31.47 5.85 -5.80
N ILE A 69 -31.76 4.81 -6.57
CA ILE A 69 -31.82 3.41 -6.11
C ILE A 69 -30.82 2.55 -6.87
N GLY A 70 -30.24 1.58 -6.18
CA GLY A 70 -29.40 0.52 -6.73
C GLY A 70 -29.35 -0.67 -5.79
N ALA A 71 -28.48 -1.65 -6.07
CA ALA A 71 -28.27 -2.77 -5.16
C ALA A 71 -26.82 -3.27 -5.21
N PHE A 72 -26.37 -3.75 -4.05
CA PHE A 72 -25.18 -4.58 -3.92
C PHE A 72 -25.60 -6.04 -3.90
N LYS A 73 -25.03 -6.85 -4.81
CA LYS A 73 -25.34 -8.28 -4.90
C LYS A 73 -24.22 -9.07 -4.25
N GLU A 74 -24.57 -9.91 -3.29
CA GLU A 74 -23.63 -10.81 -2.61
C GLU A 74 -22.87 -11.72 -3.58
N LEU A 75 -23.50 -12.11 -4.70
CA LEU A 75 -22.88 -12.89 -5.76
C LEU A 75 -21.53 -12.34 -6.23
N ARG A 76 -21.30 -11.03 -6.10
CA ARG A 76 -20.01 -10.40 -6.41
C ARG A 76 -18.87 -10.90 -5.53
N LEU A 77 -19.16 -11.43 -4.36
CA LEU A 77 -18.17 -11.93 -3.40
C LEU A 77 -17.96 -13.45 -3.51
N GLN A 78 -18.74 -14.16 -4.34
CA GLN A 78 -18.76 -15.63 -4.40
C GLN A 78 -17.39 -16.29 -4.62
N ASN A 79 -16.49 -15.62 -5.36
CA ASN A 79 -15.15 -16.13 -5.66
C ASN A 79 -14.06 -15.62 -4.69
N GLY A 80 -14.44 -14.79 -3.71
CA GLY A 80 -13.53 -14.24 -2.71
C GLY A 80 -13.43 -15.12 -1.46
N GLU A 81 -12.74 -14.63 -0.43
CA GLU A 81 -12.64 -15.32 0.86
C GLU A 81 -13.92 -15.21 1.69
N VAL A 82 -14.84 -14.33 1.28
CA VAL A 82 -16.09 -14.04 1.99
C VAL A 82 -17.30 -14.14 1.06
N PRO A 83 -17.67 -15.36 0.60
CA PRO A 83 -18.75 -15.55 -0.35
C PRO A 83 -20.15 -15.34 0.26
N ASP A 84 -20.28 -15.36 1.58
CA ASP A 84 -21.53 -15.32 2.33
C ASP A 84 -21.40 -14.31 3.48
N VAL A 85 -22.03 -13.15 3.33
CA VAL A 85 -21.93 -12.02 4.28
C VAL A 85 -23.10 -11.95 5.26
N ASP A 86 -24.22 -12.62 4.95
CA ASP A 86 -25.39 -12.70 5.83
C ASP A 86 -25.50 -14.06 6.56
N GLY A 87 -24.62 -15.01 6.25
CA GLY A 87 -24.51 -16.30 6.92
C GLY A 87 -25.63 -17.28 6.55
N ASP A 88 -26.32 -17.09 5.43
CA ASP A 88 -27.42 -17.95 4.98
C ASP A 88 -26.96 -19.20 4.19
N SER A 89 -25.65 -19.37 4.05
CA SER A 89 -24.99 -20.43 3.26
C SER A 89 -25.20 -20.33 1.75
N LYS A 90 -25.59 -19.17 1.25
CA LYS A 90 -25.72 -18.85 -0.17
C LYS A 90 -24.94 -17.58 -0.50
N SER A 91 -24.96 -17.21 -1.77
CA SER A 91 -24.29 -16.00 -2.30
C SER A 91 -25.22 -15.25 -3.26
N GLU A 92 -26.52 -15.25 -2.96
CA GLU A 92 -27.55 -14.73 -3.87
C GLU A 92 -28.28 -13.51 -3.31
N THR A 93 -27.98 -13.11 -2.07
CA THR A 93 -28.67 -12.00 -1.40
C THR A 93 -28.41 -10.68 -2.13
N VAL A 94 -29.48 -9.89 -2.26
CA VAL A 94 -29.46 -8.58 -2.92
C VAL A 94 -29.78 -7.52 -1.88
N PHE A 95 -28.77 -6.76 -1.49
CA PHE A 95 -28.89 -5.66 -0.54
C PHE A 95 -29.24 -4.37 -1.29
N GLY A 96 -30.43 -3.85 -1.04
CA GLY A 96 -30.89 -2.59 -1.62
C GLY A 96 -30.07 -1.40 -1.14
N VAL A 97 -29.84 -0.43 -2.02
CA VAL A 97 -29.16 0.82 -1.68
C VAL A 97 -29.99 2.00 -2.17
N LEU A 98 -30.30 2.92 -1.27
CA LEU A 98 -31.01 4.17 -1.57
C LEU A 98 -30.10 5.34 -1.22
N ALA A 99 -29.83 6.24 -2.17
CA ALA A 99 -29.02 7.43 -1.94
C ALA A 99 -29.67 8.68 -2.53
N TYR A 100 -29.51 9.82 -1.86
CA TYR A 100 -30.08 11.09 -2.31
C TYR A 100 -29.45 12.29 -1.61
N ARG A 101 -29.74 13.49 -2.14
CA ARG A 101 -29.24 14.76 -1.63
C ARG A 101 -30.14 15.28 -0.52
N VAL A 102 -29.53 15.65 0.60
CA VAL A 102 -30.17 16.37 1.72
C VAL A 102 -29.60 17.80 1.80
N GLN A 103 -30.15 18.64 2.68
CA GLN A 103 -29.72 20.03 2.83
C GLN A 103 -28.19 20.16 3.02
N ASP A 104 -27.61 19.29 3.84
CA ASP A 104 -26.18 19.30 4.16
C ASP A 104 -25.43 18.14 3.48
N GLY A 105 -25.56 17.97 2.16
CA GLY A 105 -24.78 16.99 1.39
C GLY A 105 -25.59 15.78 0.93
N ALA A 106 -25.02 14.58 1.03
CA ALA A 106 -25.66 13.34 0.57
C ALA A 106 -25.75 12.31 1.70
N ILE A 107 -26.81 11.50 1.66
CA ILE A 107 -26.96 10.34 2.54
C ILE A 107 -27.31 9.10 1.71
N ALA A 108 -26.94 7.93 2.24
CA ALA A 108 -27.28 6.63 1.71
C ALA A 108 -27.85 5.74 2.82
N PHE A 109 -28.72 4.82 2.43
CA PHE A 109 -29.23 3.72 3.25
C PHE A 109 -28.89 2.43 2.53
N VAL A 110 -28.43 1.44 3.28
CA VAL A 110 -28.21 0.08 2.80
C VAL A 110 -29.22 -0.77 3.55
N ASP A 111 -30.04 -1.53 2.82
CA ASP A 111 -30.88 -2.59 3.36
C ASP A 111 -29.96 -3.72 3.81
N THR A 112 -29.53 -3.69 5.07
CA THR A 112 -28.48 -4.56 5.62
C THR A 112 -29.01 -5.95 5.99
N ASN A 113 -30.31 -6.07 6.20
CA ASN A 113 -30.99 -7.33 6.54
C ASN A 113 -31.69 -7.99 5.32
N ALA A 114 -31.71 -7.30 4.17
CA ALA A 114 -32.29 -7.72 2.89
C ALA A 114 -33.80 -8.00 2.96
N ASP A 115 -34.54 -7.29 3.81
CA ASP A 115 -36.00 -7.41 3.92
C ASP A 115 -36.78 -6.43 3.03
N GLY A 116 -36.08 -5.53 2.33
CA GLY A 116 -36.66 -4.53 1.44
C GLY A 116 -37.29 -3.35 2.17
N ASN A 117 -37.04 -3.17 3.47
CA ASN A 117 -37.50 -2.06 4.29
C ASN A 117 -36.31 -1.25 4.80
N LEU A 118 -36.37 0.07 4.68
CA LEU A 118 -35.29 0.96 5.13
C LEU A 118 -35.61 1.66 6.45
N ALA A 119 -36.76 1.39 7.06
CA ALA A 119 -37.22 2.13 8.25
C ALA A 119 -36.34 1.91 9.49
N ASP A 120 -35.72 0.73 9.63
CA ASP A 120 -34.77 0.38 10.69
C ASP A 120 -33.31 0.66 10.32
N GLU A 121 -33.06 1.07 9.07
CA GLU A 121 -31.73 1.33 8.55
C GLU A 121 -31.19 2.71 8.93
N LYS A 122 -29.89 2.77 9.19
CA LYS A 122 -29.23 4.01 9.62
C LYS A 122 -28.81 4.85 8.42
N PRO A 123 -28.99 6.18 8.47
CA PRO A 123 -28.44 7.07 7.45
C PRO A 123 -26.91 7.03 7.50
N LEU A 124 -26.29 6.77 6.36
CA LEU A 124 -24.85 6.75 6.17
C LEU A 124 -24.41 7.94 5.32
N ARG A 125 -23.31 8.58 5.70
CA ARG A 125 -22.59 9.54 4.85
C ARG A 125 -21.37 8.90 4.23
N SER A 126 -20.75 9.60 3.27
CA SER A 126 -19.45 9.22 2.76
C SER A 126 -18.46 9.07 3.92
N TYR A 127 -17.69 7.99 3.92
CA TYR A 127 -16.90 7.54 5.06
C TYR A 127 -16.02 8.67 5.64
N LYS A 128 -15.38 9.45 4.78
CA LYS A 128 -14.49 10.56 5.17
C LYS A 128 -15.20 11.69 5.95
N GLU A 129 -16.52 11.82 5.86
CA GLU A 129 -17.28 12.88 6.55
C GLU A 129 -17.53 12.58 8.03
N ARG A 130 -17.88 11.33 8.37
CA ARG A 130 -18.32 10.95 9.73
C ARG A 130 -17.73 9.65 10.26
N PHE A 131 -16.97 8.93 9.43
CA PHE A 131 -16.47 7.59 9.71
C PHE A 131 -17.59 6.55 9.91
N ASP A 132 -18.73 6.77 9.24
CA ASP A 132 -19.89 5.89 9.32
C ASP A 132 -19.55 4.51 8.74
N THR A 133 -19.94 3.45 9.44
CA THR A 133 -19.75 2.05 9.04
C THR A 133 -21.01 1.26 9.24
N PHE A 134 -21.17 0.18 8.50
CA PHE A 134 -22.27 -0.77 8.66
C PHE A 134 -21.77 -2.21 8.51
N THR A 135 -22.63 -3.16 8.84
CA THR A 135 -22.40 -4.60 8.69
C THR A 135 -23.66 -5.24 8.14
N PHE A 136 -23.53 -6.25 7.29
CA PHE A 136 -24.68 -7.06 6.87
C PHE A 136 -25.18 -7.90 8.05
N ALA A 137 -26.51 -8.01 8.20
CA ALA A 137 -27.12 -8.73 9.30
C ALA A 137 -26.91 -10.25 9.12
N GLN A 138 -26.43 -10.91 10.16
CA GLN A 138 -26.28 -12.36 10.16
C GLN A 138 -27.62 -13.05 10.45
N LYS A 139 -27.95 -14.11 9.71
CA LYS A 139 -29.12 -14.97 10.02
C LYS A 139 -28.99 -15.59 11.41
N ASP A 140 -27.77 -15.98 11.79
CA ASP A 140 -27.44 -16.39 13.15
C ASP A 140 -26.94 -15.19 13.95
N THR A 141 -27.85 -14.59 14.73
CA THR A 141 -27.56 -13.42 15.58
C THR A 141 -26.54 -13.67 16.69
N THR A 142 -26.14 -14.93 16.94
CA THR A 142 -25.08 -15.26 17.90
C THR A 142 -23.67 -15.10 17.31
N LYS A 143 -23.56 -15.06 15.98
CA LYS A 143 -22.28 -14.89 15.28
C LYS A 143 -21.90 -13.42 15.18
N LEU A 144 -20.60 -13.17 15.21
CA LEU A 144 -20.06 -11.85 14.91
C LEU A 144 -20.30 -11.52 13.43
N PRO A 145 -20.46 -10.22 13.09
CA PRO A 145 -20.45 -9.80 11.70
C PRO A 145 -19.18 -10.24 10.99
N VAL A 146 -19.34 -10.75 9.76
CA VAL A 146 -18.25 -11.33 8.97
C VAL A 146 -17.23 -10.26 8.55
N MET A 147 -17.73 -9.11 8.09
CA MET A 147 -16.91 -7.95 7.74
C MET A 147 -17.61 -6.64 8.11
N THR A 148 -16.83 -5.58 8.29
CA THR A 148 -17.33 -4.21 8.44
C THR A 148 -17.14 -3.44 7.14
N CYS A 149 -18.20 -2.82 6.67
CA CYS A 149 -18.24 -2.03 5.45
C CYS A 149 -18.28 -0.54 5.76
N ALA A 150 -17.80 0.24 4.80
CA ALA A 150 -17.97 1.68 4.70
C ALA A 150 -18.48 2.01 3.30
N LEU A 151 -18.91 3.25 3.05
CA LEU A 151 -19.32 3.68 1.71
C LEU A 151 -18.87 5.10 1.37
N ASN A 152 -18.80 5.40 0.09
CA ASN A 152 -18.63 6.74 -0.46
C ASN A 152 -19.73 7.03 -1.48
N ILE A 153 -20.29 8.23 -1.46
CA ILE A 153 -21.45 8.61 -2.26
C ILE A 153 -21.01 9.57 -3.38
N PHE A 154 -21.25 9.19 -4.63
CA PHE A 154 -20.96 10.00 -5.83
C PHE A 154 -22.24 10.19 -6.64
N LEU A 155 -23.13 11.08 -6.16
CA LEU A 155 -24.43 11.30 -6.79
C LEU A 155 -24.32 11.80 -8.24
N ASP A 156 -23.32 12.63 -8.55
CA ASP A 156 -23.10 13.16 -9.91
C ASP A 156 -22.62 12.08 -10.89
N GLU A 157 -22.01 11.02 -10.38
CA GLU A 157 -21.60 9.84 -11.14
C GLU A 157 -22.67 8.73 -11.10
N LEU A 158 -23.83 8.99 -10.45
CA LEU A 158 -24.90 8.02 -10.20
C LEU A 158 -24.36 6.70 -9.61
N ARG A 159 -23.50 6.78 -8.59
CA ARG A 159 -22.98 5.59 -7.92
C ARG A 159 -22.73 5.80 -6.42
N VAL A 160 -22.82 4.70 -5.69
CA VAL A 160 -22.29 4.55 -4.33
C VAL A 160 -21.21 3.47 -4.40
N VAL A 161 -20.13 3.65 -3.64
CA VAL A 161 -18.99 2.73 -3.64
C VAL A 161 -18.83 2.20 -2.22
N LEU A 162 -19.08 0.91 -2.05
CA LEU A 162 -18.80 0.21 -0.80
C LEU A 162 -17.30 -0.07 -0.69
N HIS A 163 -16.78 -0.03 0.53
CA HIS A 163 -15.40 -0.41 0.84
C HIS A 163 -15.39 -1.42 1.98
N PHE A 164 -14.71 -2.53 1.76
CA PHE A 164 -14.64 -3.65 2.70
C PHE A 164 -13.34 -4.45 2.51
N ASP A 165 -12.99 -5.24 3.53
CA ASP A 165 -11.85 -6.15 3.49
C ASP A 165 -12.35 -7.62 3.43
N ASP A 166 -12.30 -8.16 2.22
CA ASP A 166 -12.70 -9.52 1.83
C ASP A 166 -11.50 -10.45 1.59
N GLY A 167 -10.30 -10.07 2.06
CA GLY A 167 -9.07 -10.85 1.84
C GLY A 167 -8.10 -10.91 3.02
N ALA A 168 -8.38 -10.20 4.12
CA ALA A 168 -7.60 -10.12 5.37
C ALA A 168 -6.17 -9.56 5.29
N HIS A 169 -5.49 -9.71 4.15
CA HIS A 169 -4.12 -9.27 3.89
C HIS A 169 -3.95 -7.77 4.11
N GLY A 170 -4.89 -6.95 3.61
CA GLY A 170 -4.85 -5.50 3.77
C GLY A 170 -4.86 -5.08 5.24
N SER A 171 -5.71 -5.70 6.06
CA SER A 171 -5.76 -5.44 7.50
C SER A 171 -4.53 -5.96 8.24
N HIS A 172 -4.00 -7.12 7.85
CA HIS A 172 -2.77 -7.67 8.42
C HIS A 172 -1.59 -6.72 8.20
N VAL A 173 -1.40 -6.27 6.96
CA VAL A 173 -0.39 -5.29 6.54
C VAL A 173 -0.55 -3.96 7.29
N ALA A 174 -1.77 -3.44 7.38
CA ALA A 174 -2.08 -2.22 8.11
C ALA A 174 -1.75 -2.34 9.61
N GLY A 175 -2.02 -3.50 10.21
CA GLY A 175 -1.71 -3.79 11.61
C GLY A 175 -0.21 -3.82 11.89
N ILE A 176 0.61 -4.36 10.98
CA ILE A 176 2.07 -4.34 11.12
C ILE A 176 2.59 -2.90 11.07
N ALA A 177 2.12 -2.11 10.10
CA ALA A 177 2.60 -0.74 9.93
C ALA A 177 2.19 0.16 11.11
N ALA A 178 0.94 0.05 11.56
CA ALA A 178 0.35 1.04 12.45
C ALA A 178 -0.67 0.50 13.45
N GLY A 179 -0.89 -0.79 13.63
CA GLY A 179 -1.89 -1.29 14.58
C GLY A 179 -1.61 -0.83 16.02
N TYR A 180 -2.66 -0.65 16.81
CA TYR A 180 -2.55 -0.21 18.20
C TYR A 180 -3.35 -1.13 19.13
N ASN A 181 -2.69 -1.69 20.14
CA ASN A 181 -3.34 -2.55 21.14
C ASN A 181 -4.01 -3.79 20.53
N ILE A 182 -3.34 -4.43 19.55
CA ILE A 182 -3.80 -5.65 18.88
C ILE A 182 -3.86 -6.80 19.90
N TYR A 183 -4.97 -7.55 19.90
CA TYR A 183 -5.26 -8.69 20.80
C TYR A 183 -5.08 -8.40 22.30
N ALA A 184 -5.27 -7.15 22.71
CA ALA A 184 -5.30 -6.81 24.13
C ALA A 184 -6.45 -7.52 24.85
N THR A 185 -6.18 -7.98 26.06
CA THR A 185 -7.20 -8.52 26.96
C THR A 185 -7.26 -7.67 28.23
N PRO A 186 -8.30 -7.83 29.08
CA PRO A 186 -8.33 -7.15 30.37
C PRO A 186 -7.12 -7.45 31.28
N THR A 187 -6.43 -8.58 31.05
CA THR A 187 -5.32 -9.06 31.87
C THR A 187 -3.95 -9.00 31.18
N GLN A 188 -3.90 -8.73 29.87
CA GLN A 188 -2.66 -8.70 29.09
C GLN A 188 -2.65 -7.51 28.12
N PRO A 189 -1.59 -6.67 28.13
CA PRO A 189 -1.47 -5.60 27.16
C PRO A 189 -1.39 -6.18 25.75
N GLY A 190 -2.08 -5.53 24.81
CA GLY A 190 -1.93 -5.86 23.39
C GLY A 190 -0.56 -5.45 22.87
N TYR A 191 -0.26 -5.85 21.63
CA TYR A 191 0.95 -5.40 20.94
C TYR A 191 0.61 -4.36 19.87
N ASN A 192 1.64 -3.63 19.45
CA ASN A 192 1.51 -2.53 18.50
C ASN A 192 2.22 -2.88 17.20
N GLY A 193 1.71 -2.32 16.10
CA GLY A 193 2.50 -2.13 14.90
C GLY A 193 3.62 -1.12 15.13
N ILE A 194 4.40 -0.85 14.08
CA ILE A 194 5.58 0.00 14.19
C ILE A 194 5.22 1.45 14.54
N ALA A 195 4.19 2.03 13.91
CA ALA A 195 3.75 3.41 14.15
C ALA A 195 2.29 3.47 14.68
N PRO A 196 2.01 3.11 15.94
CA PRO A 196 0.65 3.05 16.47
C PRO A 196 -0.05 4.41 16.56
N GLY A 197 0.69 5.52 16.48
CA GLY A 197 0.14 6.88 16.39
C GLY A 197 -0.22 7.33 14.97
N ALA A 198 0.18 6.59 13.93
CA ALA A 198 -0.11 6.95 12.54
C ALA A 198 -1.59 6.72 12.20
N GLU A 199 -2.13 7.60 11.36
CA GLU A 199 -3.42 7.42 10.71
C GLU A 199 -3.25 6.62 9.42
N LEU A 200 -4.32 5.96 9.00
CA LEU A 200 -4.34 5.07 7.84
C LEU A 200 -5.38 5.55 6.82
N VAL A 201 -5.07 5.31 5.55
CA VAL A 201 -6.00 5.47 4.43
C VAL A 201 -6.03 4.13 3.69
N SER A 202 -7.21 3.52 3.57
CA SER A 202 -7.36 2.22 2.91
C SER A 202 -7.72 2.41 1.44
N LEU A 203 -6.85 1.99 0.52
CA LEU A 203 -7.07 2.10 -0.91
C LEU A 203 -7.15 0.69 -1.50
N LYS A 204 -8.37 0.17 -1.69
CA LYS A 204 -8.58 -1.16 -2.27
C LYS A 204 -8.27 -1.11 -3.77
N ILE A 205 -7.43 -2.04 -4.23
CA ILE A 205 -6.98 -2.13 -5.63
C ILE A 205 -7.28 -3.49 -6.27
N SER A 206 -7.66 -4.49 -5.46
CA SER A 206 -8.00 -5.84 -5.89
C SER A 206 -9.50 -6.09 -5.85
N ASP A 207 -9.99 -6.93 -6.76
CA ASP A 207 -11.37 -7.40 -6.76
C ASP A 207 -11.41 -8.90 -6.42
N GLY A 208 -12.05 -9.22 -5.30
CA GLY A 208 -12.24 -10.60 -4.84
C GLY A 208 -13.08 -11.43 -5.81
N ALA A 209 -13.99 -10.80 -6.56
CA ALA A 209 -14.87 -11.47 -7.53
C ALA A 209 -14.10 -12.21 -8.64
N ILE A 210 -12.88 -11.78 -8.92
CA ILE A 210 -12.01 -12.31 -9.97
C ILE A 210 -10.70 -12.86 -9.41
N GLY A 211 -10.68 -13.28 -8.13
CA GLY A 211 -9.53 -13.92 -7.50
C GLY A 211 -8.51 -12.94 -6.91
N GLN A 212 -8.96 -11.81 -6.36
CA GLN A 212 -8.12 -10.77 -5.76
C GLN A 212 -7.09 -10.17 -6.74
N LEU A 213 -7.42 -10.16 -8.04
CA LEU A 213 -6.59 -9.54 -9.07
C LEU A 213 -6.62 -8.01 -8.94
N SER A 214 -5.44 -7.39 -8.99
CA SER A 214 -5.31 -5.95 -9.18
C SER A 214 -4.98 -5.63 -10.64
N THR A 215 -5.23 -4.40 -11.05
CA THR A 215 -4.91 -3.94 -12.40
C THR A 215 -3.94 -2.76 -12.35
N THR A 216 -3.17 -2.57 -13.43
CA THR A 216 -2.33 -1.37 -13.59
C THR A 216 -3.13 -0.09 -13.40
N GLY A 217 -4.40 -0.07 -13.82
CA GLY A 217 -5.30 1.07 -13.65
C GLY A 217 -5.68 1.32 -12.19
N SER A 218 -6.07 0.30 -11.43
CA SER A 218 -6.45 0.45 -10.02
C SER A 218 -5.24 0.89 -9.16
N MET A 219 -4.06 0.32 -9.43
CA MET A 219 -2.81 0.74 -8.78
C MET A 219 -2.48 2.21 -9.06
N LYS A 220 -2.49 2.65 -10.32
CA LYS A 220 -2.22 4.06 -10.68
C LYS A 220 -3.20 5.01 -10.01
N LYS A 221 -4.51 4.71 -10.00
CA LYS A 221 -5.52 5.52 -9.30
C LYS A 221 -5.24 5.65 -7.80
N ALA A 222 -4.80 4.57 -7.15
CA ALA A 222 -4.43 4.60 -5.73
C ALA A 222 -3.19 5.48 -5.48
N TYR A 223 -2.16 5.37 -6.32
CA TYR A 223 -0.97 6.22 -6.23
C TYR A 223 -1.29 7.70 -6.49
N ASP A 224 -2.10 8.00 -7.51
CA ASP A 224 -2.56 9.36 -7.80
C ASP A 224 -3.37 9.94 -6.63
N TYR A 225 -4.20 9.12 -5.97
CA TYR A 225 -4.94 9.53 -4.78
C TYR A 225 -4.00 9.87 -3.62
N ALA A 226 -3.02 9.01 -3.33
CA ALA A 226 -2.02 9.24 -2.28
C ALA A 226 -1.14 10.47 -2.58
N ALA A 227 -0.73 10.66 -3.83
CA ALA A 227 0.02 11.84 -4.26
C ALA A 227 -0.81 13.12 -4.08
N ARG A 228 -2.09 13.09 -4.47
CA ARG A 228 -3.01 14.21 -4.24
C ARG A 228 -3.13 14.53 -2.75
N LEU A 229 -3.28 13.53 -1.89
CA LEU A 229 -3.27 13.75 -0.43
C LEU A 229 -1.97 14.43 0.01
N ALA A 230 -0.82 13.92 -0.42
CA ALA A 230 0.50 14.47 -0.07
C ALA A 230 0.71 15.92 -0.53
N LEU A 231 0.07 16.33 -1.63
CA LEU A 231 0.12 17.70 -2.17
C LEU A 231 -0.86 18.64 -1.49
N LEU A 232 -2.05 18.16 -1.12
CA LEU A 232 -3.12 18.98 -0.55
C LEU A 232 -2.99 19.20 0.95
N GLN A 233 -2.18 18.40 1.64
CA GLN A 233 -2.03 18.49 3.10
C GLN A 233 -0.56 18.61 3.51
N PRO A 234 -0.26 19.30 4.63
CA PRO A 234 1.11 19.43 5.14
C PRO A 234 1.63 18.14 5.79
N LYS A 235 0.79 17.11 5.91
CA LYS A 235 1.11 15.83 6.52
C LYS A 235 1.70 14.85 5.49
N PRO A 236 2.90 14.29 5.74
CA PRO A 236 3.50 13.27 4.90
C PRO A 236 2.60 12.06 4.65
N VAL A 237 2.69 11.46 3.47
CA VAL A 237 1.94 10.26 3.10
C VAL A 237 2.91 9.13 2.77
N VAL A 238 2.84 8.04 3.53
CA VAL A 238 3.62 6.82 3.28
C VAL A 238 2.68 5.76 2.71
N VAL A 239 2.91 5.40 1.45
CA VAL A 239 2.22 4.31 0.77
C VAL A 239 3.00 3.03 1.02
N ASN A 240 2.29 2.02 1.52
CA ASN A 240 2.78 0.65 1.51
C ASN A 240 2.05 -0.14 0.42
N MET A 241 2.78 -0.63 -0.57
CA MET A 241 2.27 -1.52 -1.62
C MET A 241 2.82 -2.93 -1.43
N SER A 242 2.04 -3.78 -0.77
CA SER A 242 2.38 -5.19 -0.51
C SER A 242 1.85 -6.13 -1.60
N PHE A 243 1.81 -5.66 -2.84
CA PHE A 243 1.35 -6.39 -4.03
C PHE A 243 2.33 -6.17 -5.17
N GLY A 244 2.55 -7.21 -5.98
CA GLY A 244 3.32 -7.13 -7.20
C GLY A 244 3.15 -8.38 -8.05
N VAL A 245 3.50 -8.27 -9.32
CA VAL A 245 3.57 -9.40 -10.27
C VAL A 245 5.01 -9.55 -10.74
N ALA A 246 5.33 -10.66 -11.41
CA ALA A 246 6.63 -10.80 -12.08
C ALA A 246 6.87 -9.61 -13.03
N SER A 247 8.07 -9.05 -13.02
CA SER A 247 8.44 -7.98 -13.95
C SER A 247 8.88 -8.57 -15.28
N GLU A 248 8.32 -8.09 -16.38
CA GLU A 248 8.72 -8.51 -17.73
C GLU A 248 10.13 -8.02 -18.08
N LEU A 249 10.45 -6.79 -17.66
CA LEU A 249 11.75 -6.13 -17.80
C LEU A 249 11.99 -5.25 -16.57
N GLU A 250 12.85 -5.70 -15.66
CA GLU A 250 13.13 -4.96 -14.43
C GLU A 250 13.63 -3.52 -14.73
N SER A 251 13.06 -2.52 -14.05
CA SER A 251 13.36 -1.09 -14.19
C SER A 251 12.96 -0.44 -15.53
N ASN A 252 12.32 -1.15 -16.46
CA ASN A 252 11.90 -0.60 -17.75
C ASN A 252 10.38 -0.62 -17.98
N ALA A 253 9.60 -1.16 -17.03
CA ALA A 253 8.16 -1.23 -17.14
C ALA A 253 7.49 0.15 -17.00
N ASP A 254 6.35 0.36 -17.67
CA ASP A 254 5.63 1.63 -17.66
C ASP A 254 5.19 2.07 -16.26
N MET A 255 4.83 1.12 -15.39
CA MET A 255 4.46 1.42 -14.01
C MET A 255 5.65 1.93 -13.18
N GLU A 256 6.86 1.41 -13.41
CA GLU A 256 8.06 1.83 -12.69
C GLU A 256 8.48 3.24 -13.10
N LYS A 257 8.49 3.52 -14.41
CA LYS A 257 8.74 4.87 -14.95
C LYS A 257 7.71 5.89 -14.43
N TYR A 258 6.44 5.48 -14.38
CA TYR A 258 5.36 6.28 -13.81
C TYR A 258 5.61 6.59 -12.32
N LEU A 259 5.95 5.59 -11.51
CA LEU A 259 6.22 5.79 -10.08
C LEU A 259 7.45 6.66 -9.83
N ASP A 260 8.52 6.47 -10.60
CA ASP A 260 9.70 7.31 -10.50
C ASP A 260 9.38 8.77 -10.83
N SER A 261 8.52 9.02 -11.83
CA SER A 261 8.06 10.36 -12.17
C SER A 261 7.15 10.96 -11.09
N LEU A 262 6.23 10.15 -10.54
CA LEU A 262 5.30 10.58 -9.50
C LEU A 262 6.02 10.98 -8.20
N LEU A 263 6.99 10.17 -7.76
CA LEU A 263 7.81 10.43 -6.58
C LEU A 263 8.70 11.65 -6.75
N GLU A 264 9.19 11.90 -7.96
CA GLU A 264 9.97 13.11 -8.27
C GLU A 264 9.11 14.38 -8.21
N ALA A 265 7.86 14.29 -8.67
CA ALA A 265 6.91 15.40 -8.66
C ALA A 265 6.28 15.66 -7.28
N THR A 266 6.39 14.73 -6.33
CA THR A 266 5.64 14.77 -5.06
C THR A 266 6.56 14.62 -3.83
N PRO A 267 7.16 15.71 -3.31
CA PRO A 267 8.21 15.64 -2.29
C PRO A 267 7.83 14.95 -0.96
N ASN A 268 6.56 14.99 -0.57
CA ASN A 268 6.05 14.43 0.69
C ASN A 268 5.32 13.08 0.53
N LEU A 269 5.49 12.44 -0.64
CA LEU A 269 5.01 11.10 -0.91
C LEU A 269 6.16 10.11 -0.77
N TYR A 270 5.93 9.05 0.00
CA TYR A 270 6.87 7.98 0.20
C TYR A 270 6.23 6.68 -0.24
N VAL A 271 6.94 5.86 -1.02
CA VAL A 271 6.41 4.59 -1.52
C VAL A 271 7.35 3.46 -1.12
N VAL A 272 6.81 2.52 -0.35
CA VAL A 272 7.46 1.29 0.09
C VAL A 272 6.76 0.12 -0.58
N VAL A 273 7.53 -0.78 -1.18
CA VAL A 273 7.02 -1.90 -1.97
C VAL A 273 7.67 -3.19 -1.50
N SER A 274 6.90 -4.27 -1.45
CA SER A 274 7.44 -5.63 -1.26
C SER A 274 8.27 -6.07 -2.46
N ASN A 275 9.48 -6.62 -2.26
CA ASN A 275 10.37 -6.99 -3.39
C ASN A 275 9.83 -8.14 -4.26
N GLY A 276 8.91 -8.95 -3.73
CA GLY A 276 8.35 -10.12 -4.41
C GLY A 276 8.62 -11.42 -3.64
N ASN A 277 7.82 -12.44 -3.94
CA ASN A 277 7.90 -13.76 -3.30
C ASN A 277 8.32 -14.87 -4.30
N GLU A 278 8.98 -14.49 -5.40
CA GLU A 278 9.38 -15.40 -6.51
C GLU A 278 10.84 -15.86 -6.40
N GLY A 279 11.45 -15.70 -5.22
CA GLY A 279 12.78 -16.21 -4.91
C GLY A 279 12.82 -17.75 -4.82
N PRO A 280 14.01 -18.35 -4.65
CA PRO A 280 15.30 -17.70 -4.40
C PRO A 280 16.09 -17.34 -5.67
N GLY A 281 15.50 -17.53 -6.86
CA GLY A 281 16.15 -17.21 -8.13
C GLY A 281 16.58 -15.75 -8.21
N ILE A 282 17.72 -15.48 -8.85
CA ILE A 282 18.21 -14.12 -9.14
C ILE A 282 17.44 -13.50 -10.33
N SER A 283 17.36 -12.17 -10.38
CA SER A 283 16.41 -11.44 -11.25
C SER A 283 14.95 -11.88 -11.04
N SER A 284 14.51 -11.91 -9.78
CA SER A 284 13.12 -12.24 -9.42
C SER A 284 12.38 -11.04 -8.83
N THR A 285 12.92 -9.82 -8.96
CA THR A 285 12.32 -8.63 -8.37
C THR A 285 11.01 -8.31 -9.09
N GLY A 286 9.93 -8.18 -8.31
CA GLY A 286 8.59 -7.95 -8.85
C GLY A 286 8.35 -6.51 -9.31
N LEU A 287 7.34 -6.35 -10.16
CA LEU A 287 6.76 -5.05 -10.48
C LEU A 287 5.84 -4.60 -9.33
N PRO A 288 5.95 -3.36 -8.80
CA PRO A 288 6.80 -2.25 -9.25
C PRO A 288 8.07 -2.04 -8.39
N ALA A 289 8.53 -3.05 -7.67
CA ALA A 289 9.64 -2.95 -6.71
C ALA A 289 10.99 -2.61 -7.37
N ALA A 290 11.16 -2.96 -8.65
CA ALA A 290 12.33 -2.63 -9.45
C ALA A 290 12.42 -1.15 -9.87
N ALA A 291 11.40 -0.32 -9.61
CA ALA A 291 11.48 1.13 -9.81
C ALA A 291 12.65 1.75 -9.01
N SER A 292 13.33 2.74 -9.59
CA SER A 292 14.57 3.26 -9.02
C SER A 292 14.35 4.02 -7.71
N ARG A 293 13.26 4.79 -7.62
CA ARG A 293 12.97 5.69 -6.48
C ARG A 293 12.16 5.03 -5.37
N VAL A 294 11.44 3.93 -5.63
CA VAL A 294 10.70 3.23 -4.57
C VAL A 294 11.69 2.61 -3.57
N ILE A 295 11.20 2.37 -2.35
CA ILE A 295 11.93 1.61 -1.33
C ILE A 295 11.43 0.17 -1.39
N SER A 296 12.23 -0.71 -1.99
CA SER A 296 11.92 -2.13 -2.09
C SER A 296 12.42 -2.89 -0.87
N VAL A 297 11.58 -3.79 -0.33
CA VAL A 297 11.84 -4.49 0.92
C VAL A 297 11.81 -6.00 0.74
N GLY A 298 12.94 -6.66 1.02
CA GLY A 298 13.02 -8.12 1.09
C GLY A 298 12.63 -8.68 2.46
N ALA A 299 12.37 -9.99 2.52
CA ALA A 299 11.84 -10.67 3.69
C ALA A 299 12.93 -11.41 4.48
N LEU A 300 13.21 -10.94 5.69
CA LEU A 300 14.09 -11.60 6.66
C LEU A 300 13.29 -12.62 7.48
N LEU A 301 13.83 -13.82 7.65
CA LEU A 301 13.40 -14.76 8.68
C LEU A 301 14.17 -14.48 9.97
N ASN A 302 13.45 -13.93 10.96
CA ASN A 302 13.96 -13.72 12.30
C ASN A 302 14.21 -15.08 12.99
N ARG A 303 15.27 -15.21 13.80
CA ARG A 303 15.66 -16.47 14.46
C ARG A 303 14.67 -16.92 15.54
N ASP A 304 14.05 -15.98 16.25
CA ASP A 304 13.08 -16.27 17.30
C ASP A 304 11.77 -16.75 16.66
N ILE A 305 11.33 -16.12 15.57
CA ILE A 305 10.19 -16.63 14.78
C ILE A 305 10.50 -17.99 14.13
N ALA A 306 11.71 -18.18 13.61
CA ALA A 306 12.14 -19.46 13.06
C ALA A 306 12.02 -20.58 14.12
N ARG A 307 12.49 -20.32 15.35
CA ARG A 307 12.36 -21.23 16.49
C ARG A 307 10.89 -21.44 16.87
N ASP A 308 10.17 -20.36 17.15
CA ASP A 308 8.87 -20.41 17.82
C ASP A 308 7.72 -20.80 16.88
N ALA A 309 7.75 -20.36 15.62
CA ALA A 309 6.68 -20.61 14.65
C ALA A 309 6.98 -21.76 13.67
N TYR A 310 8.26 -22.06 13.43
CA TYR A 310 8.67 -23.04 12.42
C TYR A 310 9.53 -24.19 12.96
N ASN A 311 9.85 -24.18 14.26
CA ASN A 311 10.71 -25.18 14.91
C ASN A 311 12.08 -25.35 14.21
N LEU A 312 12.61 -24.23 13.69
CA LEU A 312 13.91 -24.15 13.04
C LEU A 312 14.92 -23.53 14.00
N ASP A 313 15.83 -24.35 14.51
CA ASP A 313 16.94 -23.89 15.36
C ASP A 313 18.04 -23.27 14.50
N GLN A 314 17.90 -21.97 14.20
CA GLN A 314 18.93 -21.19 13.53
C GLN A 314 19.58 -20.18 14.48
N ARG A 315 20.92 -20.12 14.44
CA ARG A 315 21.70 -19.19 15.27
C ARG A 315 21.59 -17.73 14.81
N GLU A 316 21.40 -17.55 13.50
CA GLU A 316 21.46 -16.26 12.81
C GLU A 316 20.12 -15.91 12.14
N HIS A 317 19.92 -14.63 11.85
CA HIS A 317 18.82 -14.23 10.95
C HIS A 317 19.16 -14.62 9.52
N SER A 318 18.19 -15.21 8.82
CA SER A 318 18.32 -15.63 7.43
C SER A 318 17.38 -14.83 6.53
N ILE A 319 17.54 -14.93 5.22
CA ILE A 319 16.55 -14.41 4.26
C ILE A 319 15.58 -15.53 3.93
N TRP A 320 14.28 -15.21 3.90
CA TRP A 320 13.27 -16.16 3.44
C TRP A 320 13.58 -16.64 2.02
N ASN A 321 13.45 -17.96 1.78
CA ASN A 321 13.76 -18.54 0.47
C ASN A 321 12.92 -17.92 -0.65
N PHE A 322 11.63 -17.66 -0.40
CA PHE A 322 10.75 -17.01 -1.36
C PHE A 322 11.11 -15.54 -1.61
N SER A 323 11.88 -14.88 -0.74
CA SER A 323 12.18 -13.46 -0.93
C SER A 323 12.91 -13.27 -2.26
N SER A 324 12.30 -12.51 -3.16
CA SER A 324 12.88 -12.18 -4.46
C SER A 324 14.25 -11.52 -4.29
N ARG A 325 15.13 -11.74 -5.27
CA ARG A 325 16.53 -11.33 -5.31
C ARG A 325 16.77 -10.43 -6.51
N GLY A 326 17.70 -9.49 -6.38
CA GLY A 326 18.13 -8.63 -7.49
C GLY A 326 19.00 -9.38 -8.51
N ALA A 327 19.52 -8.61 -9.45
CA ALA A 327 20.62 -8.92 -10.37
C ALA A 327 20.61 -7.86 -11.49
N GLU A 328 19.60 -7.91 -12.36
CA GLU A 328 19.36 -6.88 -13.39
C GLU A 328 19.07 -5.51 -12.77
N THR A 329 18.49 -5.51 -11.56
CA THR A 329 18.41 -4.34 -10.69
C THR A 329 19.09 -4.58 -9.35
N ALA A 330 19.63 -3.51 -8.77
CA ALA A 330 20.22 -3.49 -7.43
C ALA A 330 19.12 -3.42 -6.35
N LYS A 331 18.35 -4.50 -6.24
CA LYS A 331 17.20 -4.67 -5.35
C LYS A 331 17.31 -5.98 -4.55
N PRO A 332 16.65 -6.14 -3.38
CA PRO A 332 15.89 -5.12 -2.65
C PRO A 332 16.77 -3.97 -2.15
N ASP A 333 16.17 -2.88 -1.67
CA ASP A 333 16.95 -1.77 -1.10
C ASP A 333 17.47 -2.11 0.31
N LEU A 334 16.66 -2.84 1.09
CA LEU A 334 16.96 -3.35 2.42
C LEU A 334 16.02 -4.51 2.77
N VAL A 335 16.23 -5.15 3.92
CA VAL A 335 15.34 -6.20 4.44
C VAL A 335 14.73 -5.83 5.79
N ALA A 336 13.54 -6.38 6.04
CA ALA A 336 12.83 -6.30 7.32
C ALA A 336 12.18 -7.66 7.64
N PRO A 337 11.74 -7.91 8.88
CA PRO A 337 11.07 -9.17 9.24
C PRO A 337 9.90 -9.48 8.31
N GLY A 338 9.99 -10.63 7.63
CA GLY A 338 9.00 -11.08 6.64
C GLY A 338 7.91 -11.97 7.22
N SER A 339 7.94 -12.26 8.51
CA SER A 339 6.91 -13.02 9.24
C SER A 339 6.44 -12.18 10.40
N ALA A 340 5.14 -12.02 10.56
CA ALA A 340 4.59 -11.21 11.65
C ALA A 340 3.22 -11.68 12.10
N PHE A 341 3.00 -11.56 13.41
CA PHE A 341 1.66 -11.54 13.99
C PHE A 341 1.04 -10.16 13.81
N SER A 342 -0.20 -10.11 13.37
CA SER A 342 -0.95 -8.86 13.17
C SER A 342 -2.45 -9.08 13.30
N THR A 343 -3.21 -7.99 13.24
CA THR A 343 -4.66 -8.02 13.25
C THR A 343 -5.25 -8.52 11.94
N VAL A 344 -6.38 -9.21 12.02
CA VAL A 344 -7.14 -9.73 10.87
C VAL A 344 -8.64 -9.47 11.06
N PRO A 345 -9.44 -9.42 9.98
CA PRO A 345 -10.89 -9.36 10.08
C PRO A 345 -11.49 -10.61 10.75
N ASN A 346 -12.74 -10.52 11.21
CA ASN A 346 -13.44 -11.61 11.90
C ASN A 346 -13.55 -12.90 11.07
N HIS A 347 -13.61 -12.77 9.73
CA HIS A 347 -13.69 -13.91 8.82
C HIS A 347 -12.37 -14.69 8.67
N SER A 348 -11.24 -14.11 9.09
CA SER A 348 -9.92 -14.71 8.98
C SER A 348 -9.36 -15.14 10.33
N GLN A 349 -8.80 -16.35 10.37
CA GLN A 349 -8.17 -16.93 11.58
C GLN A 349 -6.65 -17.03 11.45
N MET A 350 -6.04 -16.28 10.52
CA MET A 350 -4.60 -16.35 10.22
C MET A 350 -3.84 -15.11 10.69
N PRO A 351 -3.62 -14.93 12.00
CA PRO A 351 -2.92 -13.75 12.52
C PRO A 351 -1.42 -13.78 12.22
N LEU A 352 -0.83 -14.95 11.92
CA LEU A 352 0.56 -15.09 11.49
C LEU A 352 0.62 -15.27 9.97
N MET A 353 1.25 -14.32 9.28
CA MET A 353 1.49 -14.40 7.84
C MET A 353 2.98 -14.19 7.54
N SER A 354 3.42 -14.76 6.42
CA SER A 354 4.80 -14.66 5.93
C SER A 354 4.84 -14.24 4.47
N GLY A 355 5.69 -13.26 4.16
CA GLY A 355 5.86 -12.70 2.83
C GLY A 355 6.68 -11.42 2.85
N THR A 356 7.23 -11.02 1.70
CA THR A 356 7.74 -9.63 1.53
C THR A 356 6.64 -8.59 1.76
N SER A 357 5.37 -8.98 1.57
CA SER A 357 4.18 -8.24 1.95
C SER A 357 4.11 -7.88 3.43
N MET A 358 4.73 -8.65 4.33
CA MET A 358 4.80 -8.35 5.77
C MET A 358 6.07 -7.57 6.10
N ALA A 359 7.15 -7.72 5.34
CA ALA A 359 8.36 -6.93 5.52
C ALA A 359 8.17 -5.45 5.12
N SER A 360 7.51 -5.19 3.99
CA SER A 360 7.20 -3.84 3.50
C SER A 360 6.52 -2.93 4.54
N PRO A 361 5.44 -3.34 5.22
CA PRO A 361 4.76 -2.48 6.21
C PRO A 361 5.60 -2.21 7.45
N HIS A 362 6.57 -3.06 7.81
CA HIS A 362 7.53 -2.72 8.87
C HIS A 362 8.32 -1.46 8.50
N VAL A 363 8.79 -1.39 7.25
CA VAL A 363 9.56 -0.24 6.74
C VAL A 363 8.64 0.97 6.56
N ALA A 364 7.41 0.80 6.07
CA ALA A 364 6.46 1.89 5.97
C ALA A 364 6.13 2.52 7.33
N GLY A 365 5.89 1.69 8.35
CA GLY A 365 5.71 2.15 9.72
C GLY A 365 6.96 2.81 10.30
N ALA A 366 8.16 2.30 9.98
CA ALA A 366 9.41 2.92 10.39
C ALA A 366 9.61 4.31 9.77
N ILE A 367 9.27 4.48 8.49
CA ILE A 367 9.28 5.80 7.83
C ILE A 367 8.29 6.74 8.52
N ALA A 368 7.08 6.26 8.86
CA ALA A 368 6.11 7.07 9.60
C ALA A 368 6.63 7.51 10.98
N LEU A 369 7.36 6.63 11.70
CA LEU A 369 8.04 7.00 12.95
C LEU A 369 9.12 8.07 12.75
N LEU A 370 9.98 7.90 11.74
CA LEU A 370 11.04 8.86 11.41
C LEU A 370 10.43 10.23 11.08
N LEU A 371 9.40 10.26 10.23
CA LEU A 371 8.70 11.48 9.86
C LEU A 371 7.99 12.14 11.05
N SER A 372 7.46 11.35 11.99
CA SER A 372 6.89 11.88 13.23
C SER A 372 7.93 12.60 14.09
N ALA A 373 9.12 12.00 14.25
CA ALA A 373 10.24 12.64 14.94
C ALA A 373 10.69 13.93 14.22
N LEU A 374 10.86 13.87 12.89
CA LEU A 374 11.26 15.01 12.09
C LEU A 374 10.20 16.13 12.05
N LEU A 375 8.92 15.82 12.08
CA LEU A 375 7.86 16.84 12.19
C LEU A 375 7.93 17.60 13.52
N LYS A 376 8.46 16.98 14.58
CA LYS A 376 8.71 17.63 15.86
C LYS A 376 10.00 18.45 15.86
N GLU A 377 11.05 17.94 15.24
CA GLU A 377 12.40 18.54 15.26
C GLU A 377 12.61 19.61 14.18
N ASP A 378 12.10 19.38 12.97
CA ASP A 378 12.25 20.24 11.79
C ASP A 378 10.99 20.19 10.90
N PRO A 379 9.85 20.75 11.37
CA PRO A 379 8.61 20.76 10.60
C PRO A 379 8.74 21.51 9.27
N GLU A 380 9.60 22.52 9.19
CA GLU A 380 9.84 23.27 7.96
C GLU A 380 10.58 22.42 6.91
N GLY A 381 11.61 21.68 7.32
CA GLY A 381 12.31 20.74 6.44
C GLY A 381 11.38 19.68 5.87
N VAL A 382 10.50 19.10 6.69
CA VAL A 382 9.47 18.15 6.21
C VAL A 382 8.54 18.83 5.21
N ARG A 383 7.95 19.99 5.54
CA ARG A 383 7.00 20.68 4.65
C ARG A 383 7.64 21.15 3.34
N ALA A 384 8.91 21.55 3.38
CA ALA A 384 9.67 21.97 2.21
C ALA A 384 10.14 20.78 1.33
N GLY A 385 9.88 19.54 1.74
CA GLY A 385 10.29 18.35 1.01
C GLY A 385 11.79 18.04 1.10
N TYR A 386 12.48 18.58 2.10
CA TYR A 386 13.90 18.28 2.36
C TYR A 386 14.11 16.78 2.52
N TYR A 387 13.28 16.16 3.38
CA TYR A 387 13.30 14.74 3.66
C TYR A 387 12.52 13.92 2.61
N SER A 388 12.70 14.23 1.32
CA SER A 388 12.02 13.52 0.22
C SER A 388 12.31 12.01 0.19
N GLN A 389 11.52 11.26 -0.57
CA GLN A 389 11.69 9.81 -0.79
C GLN A 389 13.15 9.39 -1.00
N ARG A 390 13.92 10.12 -1.84
CA ARG A 390 15.32 9.78 -2.12
C ARG A 390 16.22 9.91 -0.88
N VAL A 391 15.98 10.92 -0.04
CA VAL A 391 16.77 11.20 1.16
C VAL A 391 16.46 10.17 2.24
N ILE A 392 15.17 9.84 2.44
CA ILE A 392 14.75 8.77 3.34
C ILE A 392 15.34 7.43 2.88
N LYS A 393 15.19 7.08 1.60
CA LYS A 393 15.78 5.85 1.03
C LYS A 393 17.29 5.77 1.28
N GLN A 394 18.02 6.85 1.04
CA GLN A 394 19.47 6.89 1.27
C GLN A 394 19.83 6.75 2.74
N ALA A 395 19.10 7.40 3.65
CA ALA A 395 19.32 7.27 5.08
C ALA A 395 19.04 5.84 5.57
N LEU A 396 17.95 5.22 5.11
CA LEU A 396 17.63 3.82 5.45
C LEU A 396 18.71 2.85 4.97
N ARG A 397 19.20 3.01 3.74
CA ARG A 397 20.28 2.16 3.21
C ARG A 397 21.59 2.39 3.97
N ALA A 398 22.02 3.63 4.15
CA ALA A 398 23.29 3.96 4.80
C ALA A 398 23.33 3.56 6.30
N SER A 399 22.17 3.42 6.93
CA SER A 399 22.04 3.08 8.35
C SER A 399 21.75 1.59 8.60
N ALA A 400 21.45 0.82 7.55
CA ALA A 400 21.08 -0.58 7.65
C ALA A 400 22.20 -1.43 8.29
N ARG A 401 21.81 -2.43 9.06
CA ARG A 401 22.75 -3.36 9.71
C ARG A 401 23.06 -4.52 8.77
N PRO A 402 24.32 -4.78 8.43
CA PRO A 402 24.66 -5.94 7.61
C PRO A 402 24.29 -7.25 8.32
N LEU A 403 23.99 -8.29 7.53
CA LEU A 403 23.74 -9.63 8.05
C LEU A 403 25.05 -10.38 8.34
N SER A 404 24.95 -11.50 9.07
CA SER A 404 26.10 -12.31 9.42
C SER A 404 26.82 -12.82 8.17
N ALA A 405 28.14 -12.57 8.10
CA ALA A 405 28.98 -13.05 7.01
C ALA A 405 29.01 -14.59 6.90
N ALA A 406 28.64 -15.30 7.97
CA ALA A 406 28.56 -16.75 8.00
C ALA A 406 27.52 -17.34 7.02
N LEU A 407 26.52 -16.55 6.59
CA LEU A 407 25.46 -17.00 5.69
C LEU A 407 25.76 -16.75 4.20
N ALA A 408 26.93 -16.19 3.88
CA ALA A 408 27.40 -15.94 2.51
C ALA A 408 26.42 -15.16 1.60
N TYR A 409 25.53 -14.35 2.17
CA TYR A 409 24.64 -13.48 1.40
C TYR A 409 25.38 -12.28 0.80
N SER A 410 24.90 -11.84 -0.36
CA SER A 410 25.36 -10.66 -1.10
C SER A 410 24.35 -9.50 -1.02
N GLU A 411 24.70 -8.34 -1.57
CA GLU A 411 23.76 -7.22 -1.68
C GLU A 411 22.54 -7.54 -2.57
N LEU A 412 22.63 -8.53 -3.47
CA LEU A 412 21.49 -8.99 -4.28
C LEU A 412 20.43 -9.69 -3.43
N ASP A 413 20.82 -10.18 -2.25
CA ASP A 413 19.96 -10.94 -1.34
C ASP A 413 19.19 -10.04 -0.38
N TYR A 414 19.87 -9.03 0.17
CA TYR A 414 19.33 -8.23 1.26
C TYR A 414 19.48 -6.71 1.10
N GLY A 415 19.99 -6.25 -0.05
CA GLY A 415 20.28 -4.84 -0.27
C GLY A 415 21.32 -4.34 0.72
N ALA A 416 21.05 -3.19 1.34
CA ALA A 416 21.97 -2.57 2.28
C ALA A 416 22.04 -3.24 3.67
N GLY A 417 21.07 -4.10 4.01
CA GLY A 417 21.03 -4.77 5.30
C GLY A 417 19.65 -4.76 5.95
N LEU A 418 19.61 -5.16 7.22
CA LEU A 418 18.44 -5.09 8.07
C LEU A 418 18.15 -3.64 8.49
N LEU A 419 16.89 -3.22 8.35
CA LEU A 419 16.38 -1.93 8.80
C LEU A 419 16.88 -1.53 10.21
N ASN A 420 17.35 -0.28 10.38
CA ASN A 420 17.78 0.28 11.66
C ASN A 420 17.24 1.71 11.86
N VAL A 421 16.13 1.84 12.59
CA VAL A 421 15.40 3.11 12.71
C VAL A 421 16.19 4.18 13.48
N PRO A 422 16.80 3.93 14.65
CA PRO A 422 17.56 4.95 15.36
C PRO A 422 18.73 5.52 14.53
N ARG A 423 19.51 4.65 13.87
CA ARG A 423 20.62 5.10 13.02
C ARG A 423 20.15 5.83 11.77
N ALA A 424 18.98 5.49 11.24
CA ALA A 424 18.37 6.25 10.14
C ALA A 424 18.01 7.68 10.56
N LEU A 425 17.48 7.88 11.77
CA LEU A 425 17.21 9.21 12.31
C LEU A 425 18.50 10.03 12.47
N GLU A 426 19.55 9.43 13.05
CA GLU A 426 20.87 10.06 13.19
C GLU A 426 21.43 10.48 11.82
N ALA A 427 21.30 9.63 10.81
CA ALA A 427 21.71 9.94 9.44
C ALA A 427 20.92 11.12 8.86
N LEU A 428 19.60 11.16 9.04
CA LEU A 428 18.74 12.26 8.56
C LEU A 428 19.07 13.60 9.24
N GLN A 429 19.34 13.58 10.55
CA GLN A 429 19.79 14.76 11.29
C GLN A 429 21.16 15.23 10.83
N SER A 430 22.09 14.30 10.57
CA SER A 430 23.41 14.61 10.00
C SER A 430 23.30 15.23 8.61
N TYR A 431 22.48 14.65 7.74
CA TYR A 431 22.19 15.19 6.41
C TYR A 431 21.65 16.60 6.50
N ARG A 432 20.70 16.87 7.40
CA ARG A 432 20.14 18.21 7.60
C ARG A 432 21.20 19.24 7.99
N LYS A 433 22.16 18.87 8.84
CA LYS A 433 23.26 19.76 9.25
C LYS A 433 24.26 20.03 8.12
N SER A 434 24.50 19.06 7.24
CA SER A 434 25.47 19.20 6.15
C SER A 434 24.90 19.79 4.86
N GLY A 435 23.58 19.97 4.77
CA GLY A 435 22.92 20.35 3.51
C GLY A 435 23.05 19.26 2.43
N PHE A 436 23.08 18.00 2.86
CA PHE A 436 23.29 16.86 1.97
C PHE A 436 22.19 16.77 0.91
N ALA A 437 20.93 17.01 1.28
CA ALA A 437 19.79 16.83 0.37
C ALA A 437 19.82 17.81 -0.81
N GLU A 438 20.29 19.04 -0.58
CA GLU A 438 20.43 20.07 -1.62
C GLU A 438 21.60 19.78 -2.58
N GLN A 439 22.62 19.07 -2.08
CA GLN A 439 23.81 18.69 -2.86
C GLN A 439 23.69 17.30 -3.51
N MET A 440 22.65 16.55 -3.13
CA MET A 440 22.38 15.22 -3.66
C MET A 440 21.97 15.32 -5.12
N ILE A 441 22.74 14.66 -5.97
CA ILE A 441 22.49 14.52 -7.41
C ILE A 441 22.23 13.05 -7.66
N ASP A 442 21.12 12.76 -8.34
CA ASP A 442 20.83 11.41 -8.81
C ASP A 442 21.69 11.10 -10.05
N TYR A 443 22.05 9.84 -10.24
CA TYR A 443 22.76 9.40 -11.44
C TYR A 443 21.95 8.31 -12.12
N THR A 444 21.76 8.48 -13.43
CA THR A 444 21.25 7.40 -14.27
C THR A 444 22.46 6.63 -14.79
N VAL A 445 22.61 5.38 -14.33
CA VAL A 445 23.61 4.45 -14.86
C VAL A 445 22.94 3.66 -15.97
N ARG A 446 23.60 3.55 -17.13
CA ARG A 446 23.12 2.81 -18.30
C ARG A 446 24.23 1.98 -18.92
N VAL A 447 23.89 0.77 -19.29
CA VAL A 447 24.73 -0.11 -20.10
C VAL A 447 23.84 -0.86 -21.09
N ALA A 448 24.38 -1.24 -22.24
CA ALA A 448 23.64 -2.03 -23.23
C ALA A 448 23.24 -3.38 -22.63
N SER A 449 22.00 -3.79 -22.82
CA SER A 449 21.54 -5.09 -22.33
C SER A 449 22.03 -6.21 -23.22
N ALA A 450 22.92 -7.05 -22.69
CA ALA A 450 23.32 -8.29 -23.37
C ALA A 450 22.16 -9.31 -23.47
N VAL A 451 21.15 -9.21 -22.60
CA VAL A 451 20.01 -10.13 -22.51
C VAL A 451 18.87 -9.72 -23.43
N HIS A 452 18.57 -8.42 -23.50
CA HIS A 452 17.43 -7.89 -24.27
C HIS A 452 17.81 -7.25 -25.60
N GLY A 453 19.11 -7.15 -25.90
CA GLY A 453 19.64 -6.52 -27.10
C GLY A 453 20.09 -5.08 -26.88
N THR A 454 20.85 -4.54 -27.84
CA THR A 454 21.55 -3.25 -27.73
C THR A 454 20.63 -2.03 -27.76
N GLU A 455 19.35 -2.21 -28.11
CA GLU A 455 18.35 -1.15 -28.07
C GLU A 455 17.85 -0.85 -26.65
N TYR A 456 18.08 -1.77 -25.71
CA TYR A 456 17.68 -1.63 -24.31
C TYR A 456 18.88 -1.26 -23.45
N ALA A 457 18.71 -0.23 -22.62
CA ALA A 457 19.69 0.15 -21.62
C ALA A 457 19.21 -0.28 -20.22
N THR A 458 20.07 -0.99 -19.48
CA THR A 458 19.80 -1.46 -18.11
C THR A 458 20.68 -0.72 -17.10
N PRO A 459 20.29 -0.67 -15.81
CA PRO A 459 21.10 -0.06 -14.76
C PRO A 459 22.30 -0.91 -14.33
N ALA A 460 22.36 -2.18 -14.75
CA ALA A 460 23.45 -3.11 -14.47
C ALA A 460 23.82 -3.92 -15.73
N ALA A 461 25.11 -4.26 -15.85
CA ALA A 461 25.59 -5.19 -16.87
C ALA A 461 25.42 -6.61 -16.34
N TYR A 462 24.70 -7.44 -17.09
CA TYR A 462 24.31 -8.75 -16.62
C TYR A 462 24.58 -9.84 -17.65
N HIS A 463 25.55 -10.70 -17.34
CA HIS A 463 26.01 -11.76 -18.24
C HIS A 463 25.68 -13.13 -17.66
N ARG A 464 24.75 -13.84 -18.30
CA ARG A 464 24.39 -15.24 -18.03
C ARG A 464 24.83 -16.22 -19.13
N SER A 465 25.47 -15.72 -20.19
CA SER A 465 25.97 -16.54 -21.29
C SER A 465 27.40 -17.04 -21.00
N THR A 466 27.86 -18.01 -21.79
CA THR A 466 29.25 -18.50 -21.75
C THR A 466 30.25 -17.51 -22.36
N VAL A 467 29.77 -16.47 -23.03
CA VAL A 467 30.60 -15.44 -23.69
C VAL A 467 30.48 -14.16 -22.88
N ILE A 468 31.48 -13.92 -22.03
CA ILE A 468 31.60 -12.68 -21.25
C ILE A 468 32.44 -11.71 -22.10
N PRO A 469 31.97 -10.47 -22.33
CA PRO A 469 32.75 -9.49 -23.08
C PRO A 469 34.02 -9.11 -22.32
N GLU A 470 35.09 -8.78 -23.07
CA GLU A 470 36.35 -8.35 -22.47
C GLU A 470 36.25 -7.01 -21.74
N ALA A 471 35.29 -6.17 -22.13
CA ALA A 471 35.02 -4.87 -21.53
C ALA A 471 33.53 -4.51 -21.62
N GLU A 472 33.06 -3.73 -20.65
CA GLU A 472 31.72 -3.15 -20.63
C GLU A 472 31.80 -1.65 -20.42
N VAL A 473 30.93 -0.90 -21.10
CA VAL A 473 30.92 0.56 -21.07
C VAL A 473 29.63 1.05 -20.42
N PHE A 474 29.78 1.67 -19.25
CA PHE A 474 28.69 2.30 -18.53
C PHE A 474 28.64 3.79 -18.84
N GLN A 475 27.45 4.30 -19.12
CA GLN A 475 27.15 5.72 -19.13
C GLN A 475 26.62 6.12 -17.75
N VAL A 476 27.25 7.10 -17.12
CA VAL A 476 26.83 7.65 -15.83
C VAL A 476 26.40 9.10 -16.06
N LEU A 477 25.09 9.33 -16.06
CA LEU A 477 24.52 10.64 -16.41
C LEU A 477 23.96 11.31 -15.15
N PRO A 478 24.44 12.52 -14.77
CA PRO A 478 23.84 13.26 -13.66
C PRO A 478 22.41 13.67 -14.02
N LYS A 479 21.50 13.54 -13.06
CA LYS A 479 20.12 14.02 -13.16
C LYS A 479 19.97 15.24 -12.25
N PHE A 480 20.00 16.42 -12.88
CA PHE A 480 19.92 17.68 -12.16
C PHE A 480 18.47 17.98 -11.71
N PRO A 481 18.28 18.49 -10.48
CA PRO A 481 17.00 19.05 -10.07
C PRO A 481 16.55 20.18 -11.02
N PRO A 482 15.25 20.38 -11.26
CA PRO A 482 14.74 21.43 -12.17
C PRO A 482 15.19 22.86 -11.83
N LYS A 483 15.65 23.10 -10.60
CA LYS A 483 16.10 24.42 -10.13
C LYS A 483 17.53 24.77 -10.56
N VAL A 484 18.32 23.81 -11.05
CA VAL A 484 19.71 24.02 -11.45
C VAL A 484 19.76 24.67 -12.82
N ARG A 485 20.47 25.80 -12.95
CA ARG A 485 20.54 26.57 -14.21
C ARG A 485 21.36 25.83 -15.27
N THR A 486 21.05 26.02 -16.56
CA THR A 486 21.77 25.37 -17.67
C THR A 486 23.29 25.59 -17.60
N VAL A 487 23.74 26.80 -17.28
CA VAL A 487 25.17 27.11 -17.12
C VAL A 487 25.82 26.33 -15.97
N GLU A 488 25.08 26.06 -14.89
CA GLU A 488 25.57 25.23 -13.78
C GLU A 488 25.65 23.75 -14.19
N GLN A 489 24.75 23.28 -15.04
CA GLN A 489 24.78 21.93 -15.59
C GLN A 489 25.95 21.74 -16.56
N GLU A 490 26.20 22.71 -17.45
CA GLU A 490 27.31 22.68 -18.42
C GLU A 490 28.69 22.72 -17.73
N ASN A 491 28.81 23.43 -16.61
CA ASN A 491 30.05 23.50 -15.84
C ASN A 491 30.16 22.42 -14.76
N PHE A 492 29.16 21.54 -14.62
CA PHE A 492 29.18 20.49 -13.62
C PHE A 492 30.23 19.43 -13.97
N PHE A 493 31.16 19.20 -13.05
CA PHE A 493 32.04 18.03 -13.09
C PHE A 493 32.07 17.38 -11.72
N ARG A 494 32.15 16.05 -11.69
CA ARG A 494 32.32 15.28 -10.45
C ARG A 494 33.28 14.13 -10.71
N ILE A 495 34.30 14.04 -9.88
CA ILE A 495 35.26 12.94 -9.92
C ILE A 495 34.74 11.82 -9.04
N PHE A 496 34.69 10.60 -9.59
CA PHE A 496 34.33 9.40 -8.83
C PHE A 496 35.57 8.54 -8.59
N GLU A 497 35.70 8.06 -7.35
CA GLU A 497 36.58 6.94 -7.05
C GLU A 497 35.75 5.66 -7.10
N LEU A 498 35.97 4.85 -8.14
CA LEU A 498 35.31 3.55 -8.26
C LEU A 498 36.19 2.47 -7.62
N ARG A 499 35.56 1.53 -6.92
CA ARG A 499 36.24 0.38 -6.32
C ARG A 499 35.56 -0.89 -6.75
N SER A 500 36.36 -1.87 -7.16
CA SER A 500 35.86 -3.20 -7.46
C SER A 500 35.76 -4.01 -6.18
N THR A 501 34.64 -4.71 -6.00
CA THR A 501 34.45 -5.71 -4.96
C THR A 501 34.94 -7.10 -5.39
N ALA A 502 35.35 -7.26 -6.65
CA ALA A 502 35.80 -8.51 -7.23
C ALA A 502 37.19 -8.37 -7.91
N PRO A 503 38.14 -9.29 -7.65
CA PRO A 503 39.51 -9.16 -8.16
C PRO A 503 39.61 -9.28 -9.69
N TRP A 504 38.63 -9.92 -10.33
CA TRP A 504 38.59 -10.10 -11.78
C TRP A 504 38.00 -8.89 -12.53
N LEU A 505 37.28 -8.01 -11.85
CA LEU A 505 36.71 -6.80 -12.46
C LEU A 505 37.71 -5.64 -12.31
N LYS A 506 38.32 -5.23 -13.43
CA LYS A 506 39.30 -4.16 -13.49
C LYS A 506 38.64 -2.85 -13.89
N LEU A 507 38.91 -1.79 -13.14
CA LEU A 507 38.43 -0.45 -13.43
C LEU A 507 39.51 0.37 -14.15
N PRO A 508 39.16 1.26 -15.09
CA PRO A 508 40.10 2.24 -15.61
C PRO A 508 40.60 3.17 -14.50
N GLN A 509 41.86 3.59 -14.54
CA GLN A 509 42.53 4.28 -13.42
C GLN A 509 41.90 5.62 -13.00
N LYS A 510 41.13 6.30 -13.87
CA LYS A 510 40.36 7.52 -13.58
C LYS A 510 39.17 7.66 -14.55
N MET A 511 38.03 8.14 -14.04
CA MET A 511 36.85 8.52 -14.83
C MET A 511 36.55 10.00 -14.55
N SER A 512 36.45 10.82 -15.59
CA SER A 512 36.23 12.28 -15.52
C SER A 512 34.82 12.66 -15.91
#